data_AF-A0A327YKG3-F1
#
_entry.id   AF-A0A327YKG3-F1
#
_cell.length_a   1.000
_cell.length_b   1.000
_cell.length_c   1.000
_cell.angle_alpha   90.00
_cell.angle_beta   90.00
_cell.angle_gamma   90.00
#
_symmetry.space_group_name_H-M   'P 1'
#
loop_
_entity.id
_entity.type
_entity.pdbx_description
1 polymer ?
#
loop_
_entity_poly.entity_id
_entity_poly.type
_entity_poly.pdbx_seq_one_letter_code
_entity_poly.pdbx_strand_id
1 'polypeptide(L)'
;MNWNSAKNLNENNYELPGDWLKIEYFEALNILFRVENSLRIFVYIILKNEFKEKWKDLAVTSDDSETSTIGAIAKKRIAQDKNFAYLGYVISSPLLHLTSGELIRIITSESYWKFFKNYFPGSKEIIKNKLDEIGNVRNSLAHFRPIKKGDIELVKQNSIHTLSEIEKTINDFLNCRDVVPTNTEENWYKELITIGIDECKISFKQSKKGEWIKLQLKFTPPVISKNIRWPGYIVKTFNLRSDNLSTIYNNLINSCISVNEINPSAYTQNPDNHQISKIIEFTFGIKSIEKNYLSIKIDLENILLKISQEITLIKDDNLARGKLIEVVDCSYRKINESDYYELRANSFSTELDESSPVEFWGSLGYYDKDFISSAEKYPWMPTEVSHDNSSLPF
;
A
#
# COMPACT_ATOMS: atom_id res chain seq x y z
N MET A 1 25.65 35.65 -14.56
CA MET A 1 24.88 34.41 -14.79
C MET A 1 23.44 34.75 -14.45
N ASN A 2 22.59 34.92 -15.45
CA ASN A 2 21.18 35.28 -15.22
C ASN A 2 20.38 33.99 -15.31
N TRP A 3 19.91 33.51 -14.15
CA TRP A 3 18.97 32.41 -14.10
C TRP A 3 17.61 32.95 -14.54
N ASN A 4 17.07 32.44 -15.64
CA ASN A 4 15.68 32.68 -16.00
C ASN A 4 14.80 32.21 -14.83
N SER A 5 13.74 32.92 -14.48
CA SER A 5 12.81 32.48 -13.43
C SER A 5 11.73 31.56 -14.01
N ALA A 6 11.27 30.58 -13.24
CA ALA A 6 10.07 29.83 -13.57
C ALA A 6 8.88 30.79 -13.75
N LYS A 7 8.06 30.53 -14.77
CA LYS A 7 6.83 31.28 -15.04
C LYS A 7 5.66 30.48 -14.49
N ASN A 8 4.91 31.06 -13.55
CA ASN A 8 3.65 30.46 -13.14
C ASN A 8 2.62 30.69 -14.26
N LEU A 9 2.12 29.59 -14.84
CA LEU A 9 1.10 29.66 -15.88
C LEU A 9 -0.28 29.75 -15.22
N ASN A 10 -0.63 28.82 -14.33
CA ASN A 10 -1.91 28.75 -13.59
C ASN A 10 -1.83 27.63 -12.53
N GLU A 11 -2.55 27.72 -11.39
CA GLU A 11 -2.76 26.66 -10.37
C GLU A 11 -1.74 25.49 -10.37
N ASN A 12 -0.56 25.72 -9.78
CA ASN A 12 0.54 24.75 -9.67
C ASN A 12 1.22 24.30 -10.99
N ASN A 13 0.83 24.84 -12.15
CA ASN A 13 1.54 24.67 -13.41
C ASN A 13 2.59 25.77 -13.59
N TYR A 14 3.83 25.33 -13.81
CA TYR A 14 4.98 26.20 -14.02
C TYR A 14 5.66 25.87 -15.35
N GLU A 15 5.93 26.90 -16.14
CA GLU A 15 6.87 26.84 -17.25
C GLU A 15 8.29 26.96 -16.67
N LEU A 16 9.02 25.85 -16.70
CA LEU A 16 10.41 25.80 -16.26
C LEU A 16 11.33 26.18 -17.44
N PRO A 17 12.31 27.08 -17.23
CA PRO A 17 13.29 27.39 -18.26
C PRO A 17 14.05 26.13 -18.69
N GLY A 18 14.14 25.89 -20.00
CA GLY A 18 14.77 24.69 -20.56
C GLY A 18 16.28 24.58 -20.30
N ASP A 19 16.91 25.63 -19.78
CA ASP A 19 18.31 25.67 -19.35
C ASP A 19 18.51 25.20 -17.89
N TRP A 20 17.43 25.00 -17.12
CA TRP A 20 17.53 24.57 -15.71
C TRP A 20 17.84 23.09 -15.56
N LEU A 21 17.19 22.22 -16.33
CA LEU A 21 17.32 20.77 -16.20
C LEU A 21 16.96 20.09 -17.52
N LYS A 22 17.81 19.15 -17.98
CA LYS A 22 17.49 18.37 -19.17
C LYS A 22 16.41 17.33 -18.86
N ILE A 23 15.57 17.01 -19.85
CA ILE A 23 14.49 16.02 -19.73
C ILE A 23 14.99 14.66 -19.21
N GLU A 24 16.23 14.31 -19.52
CA GLU A 24 16.85 13.06 -19.08
C GLU A 24 16.88 12.91 -17.56
N TYR A 25 17.04 14.00 -16.81
CA TYR A 25 17.03 13.95 -15.35
C TYR A 25 15.62 13.68 -14.81
N PHE A 26 14.59 14.24 -15.44
CA PHE A 26 13.20 13.99 -15.07
C PHE A 26 12.83 12.53 -15.30
N GLU A 27 13.15 11.99 -16.48
CA GLU A 27 12.93 10.57 -16.79
C GLU A 27 13.69 9.65 -15.81
N ALA A 28 14.97 9.94 -15.56
CA ALA A 28 15.78 9.15 -14.64
C ALA A 28 15.21 9.16 -13.21
N LEU A 29 14.82 10.33 -12.69
CA LEU A 29 14.19 10.46 -11.37
C LEU A 29 12.94 9.58 -11.26
N ASN A 30 12.03 9.68 -12.24
CA ASN A 30 10.76 8.95 -12.21
C ASN A 30 10.98 7.43 -12.27
N ILE A 31 11.80 6.95 -13.22
CA ILE A 31 12.03 5.51 -13.41
C ILE A 31 12.77 4.92 -12.22
N LEU A 32 13.84 5.57 -11.76
CA LEU A 32 14.62 5.08 -10.62
C LEU A 32 13.78 5.03 -9.34
N PHE A 33 12.93 6.04 -9.12
CA PHE A 33 12.00 6.05 -7.99
C PHE A 33 11.05 4.84 -8.04
N ARG A 34 10.43 4.59 -9.20
CA ARG A 34 9.51 3.44 -9.38
C ARG A 34 10.22 2.10 -9.17
N VAL A 35 11.40 1.93 -9.74
CA VAL A 35 12.23 0.73 -9.57
C VAL A 35 12.56 0.49 -8.09
N GLU A 36 13.07 1.52 -7.40
CA GLU A 36 13.51 1.42 -6.01
C GLU A 36 12.35 1.03 -5.08
N ASN A 37 11.19 1.68 -5.25
CA ASN A 37 10.03 1.43 -4.38
C ASN A 37 9.32 0.12 -4.69
N SER A 38 9.35 -0.33 -5.94
CA SER A 38 8.87 -1.66 -6.31
C SER A 38 9.72 -2.75 -5.69
N LEU A 39 11.05 -2.58 -5.68
CA LEU A 39 11.95 -3.49 -4.98
C LEU A 39 11.69 -3.49 -3.47
N ARG A 40 11.40 -2.33 -2.85
CA ARG A 40 11.04 -2.28 -1.41
C ARG A 40 9.79 -3.08 -1.10
N ILE A 41 8.71 -2.89 -1.86
CA ILE A 41 7.47 -3.66 -1.69
C ILE A 41 7.74 -5.15 -1.88
N PHE A 42 8.44 -5.51 -2.95
CA PHE A 42 8.74 -6.91 -3.25
C PHE A 42 9.56 -7.57 -2.14
N VAL A 43 10.66 -6.93 -1.70
CA VAL A 43 11.49 -7.41 -0.59
C VAL A 43 10.65 -7.58 0.67
N TYR A 44 9.80 -6.61 0.98
CA TYR A 44 8.88 -6.72 2.12
C TYR A 44 7.97 -7.94 2.01
N ILE A 45 7.26 -8.10 0.88
CA ILE A 45 6.29 -9.21 0.69
C ILE A 45 6.99 -10.55 0.94
N ILE A 46 8.14 -10.77 0.31
CA ILE A 46 8.87 -12.04 0.44
C ILE A 46 9.39 -12.25 1.86
N LEU A 47 10.05 -11.26 2.45
CA LEU A 47 10.63 -11.43 3.78
C LEU A 47 9.56 -11.53 4.88
N LYS A 48 8.49 -10.75 4.80
CA LYS A 48 7.36 -10.83 5.74
C LYS A 48 6.65 -12.17 5.64
N ASN A 49 6.48 -12.71 4.43
CA ASN A 49 5.89 -14.04 4.24
C ASN A 49 6.73 -15.15 4.87
N GLU A 50 8.05 -15.11 4.67
CA GLU A 50 8.95 -16.19 5.12
C GLU A 50 9.32 -16.09 6.60
N PHE A 51 9.53 -14.87 7.11
CA PHE A 51 10.07 -14.63 8.45
C PHE A 51 9.07 -14.04 9.45
N LYS A 52 7.85 -13.68 8.99
CA LYS A 52 6.83 -13.03 9.83
C LYS A 52 7.44 -11.83 10.55
N GLU A 53 7.13 -11.59 11.82
CA GLU A 53 7.65 -10.46 12.61
C GLU A 53 9.18 -10.34 12.61
N LYS A 54 9.92 -11.45 12.45
CA LYS A 54 11.39 -11.47 12.50
C LYS A 54 12.04 -10.89 11.24
N TRP A 55 11.27 -10.50 10.23
CA TRP A 55 11.81 -9.94 9.00
C TRP A 55 12.68 -8.70 9.26
N LYS A 56 12.34 -7.89 10.28
CA LYS A 56 13.11 -6.69 10.66
C LYS A 56 14.46 -7.01 11.31
N ASP A 57 14.61 -8.22 11.86
CA ASP A 57 15.82 -8.67 12.55
C ASP A 57 16.81 -9.37 11.62
N LEU A 58 16.47 -9.46 10.33
CA LEU A 58 17.34 -10.04 9.32
C LEU A 58 18.59 -9.19 9.10
N ALA A 59 19.72 -9.88 8.93
CA ALA A 59 21.03 -9.27 8.81
C ALA A 59 21.21 -8.63 7.44
N VAL A 60 21.79 -7.43 7.42
CA VAL A 60 22.10 -6.66 6.21
C VAL A 60 23.48 -6.04 6.37
N THR A 61 24.29 -6.19 5.34
CA THR A 61 25.56 -5.47 5.22
C THR A 61 25.26 -4.07 4.69
N SER A 62 25.55 -3.04 5.50
CA SER A 62 25.40 -1.65 5.10
C SER A 62 26.43 -1.25 4.05
N ASP A 63 26.28 -0.04 3.51
CA ASP A 63 27.23 0.51 2.54
C ASP A 63 28.65 0.65 3.12
N ASP A 64 28.77 0.86 4.44
CA ASP A 64 30.05 0.95 5.17
C ASP A 64 30.63 -0.43 5.55
N SER A 65 30.06 -1.52 5.03
CA SER A 65 30.46 -2.91 5.33
C SER A 65 30.26 -3.35 6.78
N GLU A 66 29.54 -2.56 7.58
CA GLU A 66 29.05 -2.99 8.89
C GLU A 66 27.87 -3.95 8.71
N THR A 67 27.89 -5.08 9.43
CA THR A 67 26.73 -5.98 9.48
C THR A 67 25.81 -5.54 10.61
N SER A 68 24.56 -5.26 10.28
CA SER A 68 23.51 -4.88 11.23
C SER A 68 22.20 -5.55 10.84
N THR A 69 21.08 -5.18 11.46
CA THR A 69 19.74 -5.66 11.06
C THR A 69 18.98 -4.58 10.29
N ILE A 70 17.98 -4.98 9.49
CA ILE A 70 17.10 -4.03 8.78
C ILE A 70 16.52 -2.99 9.75
N GLY A 71 15.98 -3.46 10.88
CA GLY A 71 15.39 -2.60 11.89
C GLY A 71 16.40 -1.69 12.60
N ALA A 72 17.63 -2.16 12.82
CA ALA A 72 18.68 -1.36 13.45
C ALA A 72 19.19 -0.25 12.52
N ILE A 73 19.39 -0.54 11.24
CA ILE A 73 19.77 0.47 10.23
C ILE A 73 18.69 1.55 10.13
N ALA A 74 17.42 1.14 10.04
CA ALA A 74 16.31 2.09 10.00
C ALA A 74 16.26 2.97 11.26
N LYS A 75 16.39 2.39 12.47
CA LYS A 75 16.42 3.15 13.73
C LYS A 75 17.57 4.17 13.76
N LYS A 76 18.76 3.78 13.30
CA LYS A 76 19.93 4.68 13.20
C LYS A 76 19.63 5.87 12.29
N ARG A 77 19.05 5.63 11.11
CA ARG A 77 18.72 6.69 10.14
C ARG A 77 17.58 7.58 10.60
N ILE A 78 16.51 7.03 11.18
CA ILE A 78 15.43 7.81 11.80
C ILE A 78 15.98 8.75 12.89
N ALA A 79 16.90 8.25 13.74
CA ALA A 79 17.53 9.07 14.77
C ALA A 79 18.42 10.18 14.17
N GLN A 80 19.10 9.91 13.06
CA GLN A 80 19.87 10.93 12.33
C GLN A 80 18.95 11.96 11.69
N ASP A 81 17.86 11.55 11.04
CA ASP A 81 16.90 12.44 10.37
C ASP A 81 16.27 13.45 11.35
N LYS A 82 15.96 13.01 12.58
CA LYS A 82 15.49 13.88 13.66
C LYS A 82 16.50 14.99 14.03
N ASN A 83 17.79 14.71 13.90
CA ASN A 83 18.84 15.70 14.19
C ASN A 83 19.04 16.69 13.03
N PHE A 84 18.72 16.30 11.80
CA PHE A 84 18.92 17.12 10.61
C PHE A 84 17.67 17.92 10.20
N ALA A 85 16.49 17.66 10.76
CA ALA A 85 15.24 18.41 10.50
C ALA A 85 14.79 18.47 9.01
N TYR A 86 15.37 17.65 8.14
CA TYR A 86 15.20 17.78 6.68
C TYR A 86 14.14 16.87 6.03
N LEU A 87 13.43 16.00 6.77
CA LEU A 87 12.40 15.13 6.18
C LEU A 87 11.10 15.16 6.99
N GLY A 88 10.08 15.81 6.42
CA GLY A 88 8.79 16.10 7.05
C GLY A 88 7.69 15.06 6.82
N TYR A 89 8.05 13.82 6.46
CA TYR A 89 7.08 12.78 6.14
C TYR A 89 7.16 11.61 7.11
N VAL A 90 5.98 11.14 7.51
CA VAL A 90 5.82 9.97 8.35
C VAL A 90 6.11 8.71 7.54
N ILE A 91 7.12 7.94 7.99
CA ILE A 91 7.54 6.69 7.35
C ILE A 91 7.42 5.55 8.37
N SER A 92 6.50 4.61 8.13
CA SER A 92 6.28 3.46 9.03
C SER A 92 7.13 2.22 8.70
N SER A 93 7.69 2.15 7.48
CA SER A 93 8.44 0.97 7.01
C SER A 93 9.96 1.14 7.14
N PRO A 94 10.66 0.21 7.84
CA PRO A 94 12.12 0.19 7.89
C PRO A 94 12.81 0.16 6.52
N LEU A 95 12.19 -0.42 5.50
CA LEU A 95 12.79 -0.55 4.15
C LEU A 95 12.87 0.78 3.41
N LEU A 96 12.02 1.76 3.74
CA LEU A 96 12.11 3.11 3.18
C LEU A 96 13.37 3.85 3.64
N HIS A 97 13.94 3.44 4.77
CA HIS A 97 15.22 3.97 5.24
C HIS A 97 16.42 3.23 4.64
N LEU A 98 16.24 2.16 3.86
CA LEU A 98 17.35 1.45 3.21
C LEU A 98 17.73 2.08 1.85
N THR A 99 19.01 2.01 1.51
CA THR A 99 19.51 2.40 0.18
C THR A 99 19.19 1.33 -0.86
N SER A 100 19.18 1.71 -2.14
CA SER A 100 19.02 0.74 -3.23
C SER A 100 20.11 -0.34 -3.20
N GLY A 101 21.35 0.02 -2.86
CA GLY A 101 22.46 -0.91 -2.68
C GLY A 101 22.20 -1.94 -1.59
N GLU A 102 21.66 -1.53 -0.44
CA GLU A 102 21.29 -2.45 0.65
C GLU A 102 20.14 -3.39 0.24
N LEU A 103 19.14 -2.91 -0.51
CA LEU A 103 18.06 -3.76 -1.05
C LEU A 103 18.63 -4.82 -2.00
N ILE A 104 19.55 -4.44 -2.89
CA ILE A 104 20.21 -5.37 -3.82
C ILE A 104 21.01 -6.43 -3.03
N ARG A 105 21.74 -6.02 -1.99
CA ARG A 105 22.49 -6.95 -1.12
C ARG A 105 21.58 -7.91 -0.37
N ILE A 106 20.41 -7.47 0.10
CA ILE A 106 19.41 -8.35 0.72
C ILE A 106 18.98 -9.43 -0.28
N ILE A 107 18.53 -9.00 -1.46
CA ILE A 107 18.02 -9.88 -2.52
C ILE A 107 19.09 -10.91 -2.90
N THR A 108 20.32 -10.46 -3.13
CA THR A 108 21.41 -11.27 -3.68
C THR A 108 22.32 -11.89 -2.63
N SER A 109 21.95 -11.84 -1.34
CA SER A 109 22.70 -12.50 -0.27
C SER A 109 22.60 -14.02 -0.37
N GLU A 110 23.65 -14.75 0.03
CA GLU A 110 23.60 -16.22 0.09
C GLU A 110 22.48 -16.72 1.01
N SER A 111 22.25 -16.02 2.12
CA SER A 111 21.28 -16.39 3.14
C SER A 111 19.84 -16.31 2.63
N TYR A 112 19.53 -15.34 1.75
CA TYR A 112 18.16 -15.04 1.34
C TYR A 112 17.87 -15.30 -0.13
N TRP A 113 18.88 -15.46 -1.00
CA TRP A 113 18.69 -15.71 -2.43
C TRP A 113 17.76 -16.89 -2.72
N LYS A 114 17.77 -17.92 -1.88
CA LYS A 114 16.88 -19.09 -2.01
C LYS A 114 15.38 -18.73 -2.02
N PHE A 115 14.99 -17.63 -1.40
CA PHE A 115 13.61 -17.12 -1.37
C PHE A 115 13.32 -16.22 -2.57
N PHE A 116 14.33 -15.52 -3.11
CA PHE A 116 14.16 -14.57 -4.21
C PHE A 116 14.33 -15.19 -5.61
N LYS A 117 15.13 -16.26 -5.74
CA LYS A 117 15.56 -16.82 -7.03
C LYS A 117 14.43 -17.15 -8.00
N ASN A 118 13.25 -17.52 -7.50
CA ASN A 118 12.12 -17.92 -8.34
C ASN A 118 11.41 -16.73 -9.00
N TYR A 119 11.73 -15.51 -8.56
CA TYR A 119 11.13 -14.27 -9.04
C TYR A 119 12.07 -13.50 -9.99
N PHE A 120 13.19 -14.10 -10.39
CA PHE A 120 14.15 -13.49 -11.29
C PHE A 120 14.51 -14.43 -12.45
N PRO A 121 14.55 -13.91 -13.70
CA PRO A 121 14.88 -14.73 -14.88
C PRO A 121 16.40 -14.83 -15.10
N GLY A 122 17.16 -15.25 -14.08
CA GLY A 122 18.63 -15.37 -14.20
C GLY A 122 19.33 -15.85 -12.95
N SER A 123 20.64 -16.08 -13.06
CA SER A 123 21.48 -16.38 -11.89
C SER A 123 21.61 -15.16 -10.99
N LYS A 124 21.93 -15.40 -9.72
CA LYS A 124 22.14 -14.35 -8.71
C LYS A 124 23.12 -13.28 -9.19
N GLU A 125 24.21 -13.70 -9.83
CA GLU A 125 25.28 -12.82 -10.31
C GLU A 125 24.79 -11.93 -11.47
N ILE A 126 24.02 -12.49 -12.40
CA ILE A 126 23.45 -11.73 -13.52
C ILE A 126 22.48 -10.69 -13.00
N ILE A 127 21.60 -11.07 -12.07
CA ILE A 127 20.60 -10.18 -11.48
C ILE A 127 21.28 -9.08 -10.68
N LYS A 128 22.28 -9.43 -9.87
CA LYS A 128 23.09 -8.46 -9.13
C LYS A 128 23.71 -7.43 -10.06
N ASN A 129 24.40 -7.87 -11.12
CA ASN A 129 25.06 -6.96 -12.07
C ASN A 129 24.07 -5.98 -12.71
N LYS A 130 22.89 -6.47 -13.14
CA LYS A 130 21.85 -5.62 -13.74
C LYS A 130 21.29 -4.58 -12.78
N LEU A 131 21.09 -4.95 -11.52
CA LEU A 131 20.61 -4.02 -10.49
C LEU A 131 21.71 -3.03 -10.08
N ASP A 132 22.97 -3.46 -10.00
CA ASP A 132 24.13 -2.59 -9.73
C ASP A 132 24.33 -1.56 -10.86
N GLU A 133 24.11 -1.96 -12.12
CA GLU A 133 24.10 -1.05 -13.27
C GLU A 133 23.04 0.05 -13.14
N ILE A 134 21.82 -0.28 -12.68
CA ILE A 134 20.79 0.72 -12.33
C ILE A 134 21.28 1.60 -11.17
N GLY A 135 21.89 1.00 -10.16
CA GLY A 135 22.49 1.68 -9.01
C GLY A 135 23.54 2.72 -9.39
N ASN A 136 24.34 2.47 -10.42
CA ASN A 136 25.34 3.41 -10.93
C ASN A 136 24.70 4.69 -11.52
N VAL A 137 23.59 4.56 -12.24
CA VAL A 137 22.84 5.71 -12.77
C VAL A 137 22.19 6.49 -11.63
N ARG A 138 21.60 5.80 -10.65
CA ARG A 138 21.06 6.42 -9.42
C ARG A 138 22.13 7.19 -8.65
N ASN A 139 23.32 6.61 -8.49
CA ASN A 139 24.43 7.27 -7.82
C ASN A 139 24.92 8.51 -8.59
N SER A 140 24.96 8.42 -9.91
CA SER A 140 25.27 9.57 -10.77
C SER A 140 24.26 10.70 -10.58
N LEU A 141 22.97 10.38 -10.55
CA LEU A 141 21.89 11.34 -10.30
C LEU A 141 21.99 11.98 -8.92
N ALA A 142 22.24 11.19 -7.86
CA ALA A 142 22.38 11.69 -6.49
C ALA A 142 23.56 12.65 -6.29
N HIS A 143 24.62 12.51 -7.08
CA HIS A 143 25.79 13.39 -7.08
C HIS A 143 25.74 14.46 -8.19
N PHE A 144 24.58 14.70 -8.79
CA PHE A 144 24.37 15.68 -9.86
C PHE A 144 25.37 15.51 -11.03
N ARG A 145 25.77 14.28 -11.34
CA ARG A 145 26.63 13.97 -12.48
C ARG A 145 25.80 13.96 -13.77
N PRO A 146 26.42 14.28 -14.94
CA PRO A 146 25.72 14.29 -16.22
C PRO A 146 25.04 12.94 -16.53
N ILE A 147 23.71 12.97 -16.71
CA ILE A 147 22.91 11.84 -17.21
C ILE A 147 22.68 12.02 -18.71
N LYS A 148 22.84 10.95 -19.48
CA LYS A 148 22.62 10.89 -20.93
C LYS A 148 21.47 9.96 -21.26
N LYS A 149 20.91 10.10 -22.47
CA LYS A 149 19.87 9.20 -23.00
C LYS A 149 20.25 7.72 -22.92
N GLY A 150 21.51 7.37 -23.16
CA GLY A 150 21.99 5.99 -23.05
C GLY A 150 21.86 5.40 -21.64
N ASP A 151 22.01 6.23 -20.61
CA ASP A 151 21.86 5.80 -19.21
C ASP A 151 20.40 5.47 -18.90
N ILE A 152 19.46 6.24 -19.46
CA ILE A 152 18.01 6.00 -19.31
C ILE A 152 17.61 4.69 -19.97
N GLU A 153 18.06 4.46 -21.20
CA GLU A 153 17.76 3.22 -21.92
C GLU A 153 18.35 2.00 -21.21
N LEU A 154 19.54 2.13 -20.63
CA LEU A 154 20.13 1.10 -19.77
C LEU A 154 19.26 0.80 -18.55
N VAL A 155 18.78 1.83 -17.84
CA VAL A 155 17.88 1.63 -16.69
C VAL A 155 16.58 0.96 -17.14
N LYS A 156 15.94 1.41 -18.22
CA LYS A 156 14.70 0.81 -18.75
C LYS A 156 14.90 -0.67 -19.10
N GLN A 157 15.94 -0.99 -19.86
CA GLN A 157 16.22 -2.37 -20.28
C GLN A 157 16.51 -3.28 -19.08
N ASN A 158 17.36 -2.84 -18.15
CA ASN A 158 17.67 -3.64 -16.97
C ASN A 158 16.49 -3.78 -16.02
N SER A 159 15.64 -2.76 -15.92
CA SER A 159 14.39 -2.83 -15.15
C SER A 159 13.43 -3.86 -15.75
N ILE A 160 13.26 -3.88 -17.08
CA ILE A 160 12.43 -4.91 -17.75
C ILE A 160 12.99 -6.31 -17.44
N HIS A 161 14.30 -6.52 -17.61
CA HIS A 161 14.91 -7.83 -17.38
C HIS A 161 14.84 -8.31 -15.94
N THR A 162 14.89 -7.40 -14.96
CA THR A 162 14.93 -7.77 -13.53
C THR A 162 13.56 -7.77 -12.88
N LEU A 163 12.65 -6.89 -13.29
CA LEU A 163 11.38 -6.64 -12.61
C LEU A 163 10.18 -7.34 -13.27
N SER A 164 10.29 -7.94 -14.46
CA SER A 164 9.14 -8.54 -15.17
C SER A 164 8.38 -9.60 -14.34
N GLU A 165 9.09 -10.49 -13.65
CA GLU A 165 8.45 -11.50 -12.78
C GLU A 165 8.04 -10.91 -11.41
N ILE A 166 8.74 -9.87 -10.95
CA ILE A 166 8.36 -9.12 -9.75
C ILE A 166 7.03 -8.40 -9.97
N GLU A 167 6.86 -7.71 -11.10
CA GLU A 167 5.63 -7.05 -11.53
C GLU A 167 4.44 -8.01 -11.47
N LYS A 168 4.58 -9.18 -12.11
CA LYS A 168 3.55 -10.23 -12.07
C LYS A 168 3.23 -10.68 -10.65
N THR A 169 4.26 -10.85 -9.82
CA THR A 169 4.11 -11.30 -8.43
C THR A 169 3.38 -10.26 -7.58
N ILE A 170 3.76 -8.98 -7.69
CA ILE A 170 3.11 -7.87 -7.00
C ILE A 170 1.66 -7.75 -7.48
N ASN A 171 1.41 -7.83 -8.78
CA ASN A 171 0.06 -7.79 -9.33
C ASN A 171 -0.82 -8.95 -8.85
N ASP A 172 -0.29 -10.17 -8.82
CA ASP A 172 -1.01 -11.34 -8.33
C ASP A 172 -1.30 -11.22 -6.82
N PHE A 173 -0.34 -10.73 -6.04
CA PHE A 173 -0.48 -10.45 -4.61
C PHE A 173 -1.54 -9.38 -4.33
N LEU A 174 -1.42 -8.24 -5.00
CA LEU A 174 -2.27 -7.09 -4.77
C LEU A 174 -3.70 -7.31 -5.26
N ASN A 175 -3.89 -7.95 -6.42
CA ASN A 175 -5.21 -8.10 -7.00
C ASN A 175 -5.98 -9.29 -6.41
N CYS A 176 -5.34 -10.45 -6.22
CA CYS A 176 -6.00 -11.72 -5.87
C CYS A 176 -7.34 -11.87 -6.63
N ARG A 177 -7.29 -11.99 -7.96
CA ARG A 177 -8.48 -11.81 -8.81
C ARG A 177 -9.53 -12.92 -8.66
N ASP A 178 -9.13 -14.10 -8.21
CA ASP A 178 -9.98 -15.28 -8.22
C ASP A 178 -10.74 -15.40 -6.90
N VAL A 179 -12.02 -15.77 -6.96
CA VAL A 179 -12.79 -16.10 -5.77
C VAL A 179 -12.36 -17.48 -5.27
N VAL A 180 -12.25 -17.66 -3.95
CA VAL A 180 -12.03 -18.99 -3.37
C VAL A 180 -13.30 -19.82 -3.55
N PRO A 181 -13.25 -20.99 -4.24
CA PRO A 181 -14.44 -21.79 -4.51
C PRO A 181 -15.18 -22.23 -3.26
N THR A 182 -16.51 -22.24 -3.30
CA THR A 182 -17.35 -22.59 -2.13
C THR A 182 -17.27 -24.06 -1.72
N ASN A 183 -16.77 -24.94 -2.61
CA ASN A 183 -16.48 -26.34 -2.33
C ASN A 183 -15.04 -26.57 -1.87
N THR A 184 -14.35 -25.53 -1.40
CA THR A 184 -13.01 -25.66 -0.81
C THR A 184 -13.11 -26.45 0.50
N GLU A 185 -12.45 -27.60 0.54
CA GLU A 185 -12.52 -28.51 1.70
C GLU A 185 -11.54 -28.15 2.83
N GLU A 186 -10.68 -27.16 2.61
CA GLU A 186 -9.66 -26.70 3.54
C GLU A 186 -10.25 -26.17 4.85
N ASN A 187 -9.66 -26.58 5.98
CA ASN A 187 -10.15 -26.23 7.32
C ASN A 187 -10.17 -24.72 7.56
N TRP A 188 -9.12 -24.00 7.12
CA TRP A 188 -9.06 -22.56 7.29
C TRP A 188 -10.23 -21.84 6.60
N TYR A 189 -10.65 -22.33 5.43
CA TYR A 189 -11.75 -21.71 4.69
C TYR A 189 -13.07 -21.96 5.39
N LYS A 190 -13.38 -23.23 5.71
CA LYS A 190 -14.63 -23.63 6.37
C LYS A 190 -14.85 -22.94 7.71
N GLU A 191 -13.77 -22.82 8.49
CA GLU A 191 -13.83 -22.23 9.83
C GLU A 191 -13.96 -20.71 9.81
N LEU A 192 -13.37 -20.04 8.81
CA LEU A 192 -13.36 -18.57 8.75
C LEU A 192 -14.53 -17.98 7.96
N ILE A 193 -15.00 -18.65 6.90
CA ILE A 193 -16.09 -18.12 6.04
C ILE A 193 -17.45 -18.04 6.75
N THR A 194 -17.62 -18.86 7.80
CA THR A 194 -18.85 -18.92 8.60
C THR A 194 -18.95 -17.79 9.62
N ILE A 195 -17.86 -17.05 9.85
CA ILE A 195 -17.80 -15.95 10.80
C ILE A 195 -18.43 -14.70 10.16
N GLY A 196 -19.35 -14.08 10.87
CA GLY A 196 -20.02 -12.86 10.43
C GLY A 196 -21.05 -12.36 11.42
N ILE A 197 -21.42 -11.09 11.28
CA ILE A 197 -22.55 -10.44 11.94
C ILE A 197 -23.31 -9.64 10.89
N ASP A 198 -24.47 -9.08 11.22
CA ASP A 198 -25.31 -8.36 10.25
C ASP A 198 -24.56 -7.21 9.55
N GLU A 199 -23.73 -6.48 10.31
CA GLU A 199 -22.93 -5.37 9.80
C GLU A 199 -21.64 -5.80 9.11
N CYS A 200 -21.15 -7.04 9.33
CA CYS A 200 -19.84 -7.48 8.85
C CYS A 200 -19.90 -8.86 8.20
N LYS A 201 -19.48 -8.94 6.93
CA LYS A 201 -19.36 -10.19 6.20
C LYS A 201 -17.91 -10.47 5.84
N ILE A 202 -17.53 -11.75 5.92
CA ILE A 202 -16.22 -12.23 5.50
C ILE A 202 -16.35 -12.86 4.11
N SER A 203 -15.41 -12.55 3.23
CA SER A 203 -15.22 -13.24 1.95
C SER A 203 -13.75 -13.45 1.65
N PHE A 204 -13.45 -14.36 0.73
CA PHE A 204 -12.07 -14.66 0.34
C PHE A 204 -11.86 -14.52 -1.16
N LYS A 205 -10.69 -14.01 -1.50
CA LYS A 205 -10.11 -14.09 -2.82
C LYS A 205 -8.73 -14.73 -2.76
N GLN A 206 -8.22 -15.16 -3.90
CA GLN A 206 -6.91 -15.79 -4.01
C GLN A 206 -6.18 -15.35 -5.29
N SER A 207 -4.86 -15.48 -5.28
CA SER A 207 -4.07 -15.39 -6.49
C SER A 207 -4.32 -16.61 -7.39
N LYS A 208 -3.95 -16.49 -8.67
CA LYS A 208 -4.19 -17.53 -9.69
C LYS A 208 -3.61 -18.91 -9.32
N LYS A 209 -2.51 -18.93 -8.57
CA LYS A 209 -1.85 -20.16 -8.09
C LYS A 209 -2.24 -20.53 -6.66
N GLY A 210 -3.11 -19.77 -6.01
CA GLY A 210 -3.47 -19.96 -4.60
C GLY A 210 -2.35 -19.66 -3.61
N GLU A 211 -1.26 -19.01 -4.04
CA GLU A 211 -0.12 -18.68 -3.16
C GLU A 211 -0.48 -17.58 -2.15
N TRP A 212 -1.37 -16.66 -2.56
CA TRP A 212 -1.82 -15.52 -1.78
C TRP A 212 -3.32 -15.65 -1.54
N ILE A 213 -3.74 -15.50 -0.29
CA ILE A 213 -5.14 -15.49 0.13
C ILE A 213 -5.45 -14.11 0.68
N LYS A 214 -6.54 -13.53 0.20
CA LYS A 214 -7.04 -12.23 0.63
C LYS A 214 -8.36 -12.43 1.37
N LEU A 215 -8.35 -12.18 2.67
CA LEU A 215 -9.55 -12.11 3.51
C LEU A 215 -10.10 -10.69 3.40
N GLN A 216 -11.37 -10.58 3.00
CA GLN A 216 -12.09 -9.32 2.91
C GLN A 216 -13.12 -9.23 4.04
N LEU A 217 -12.95 -8.27 4.94
CA LEU A 217 -13.94 -7.89 5.93
C LEU A 217 -14.78 -6.74 5.35
N LYS A 218 -15.98 -7.06 4.85
CA LYS A 218 -16.92 -6.07 4.33
C LYS A 218 -17.78 -5.54 5.48
N PHE A 219 -17.58 -4.29 5.84
CA PHE A 219 -18.39 -3.57 6.82
C PHE A 219 -19.48 -2.74 6.13
N THR A 220 -20.72 -3.01 6.51
CA THR A 220 -21.92 -2.31 6.06
C THR A 220 -22.51 -1.56 7.26
N PRO A 221 -22.16 -0.29 7.47
CA PRO A 221 -22.60 0.44 8.65
C PRO A 221 -24.11 0.73 8.60
N PRO A 222 -24.82 0.64 9.74
CA PRO A 222 -26.18 1.11 9.84
C PRO A 222 -26.23 2.65 9.76
N VAL A 223 -27.29 3.17 9.13
CA VAL A 223 -27.50 4.63 9.02
C VAL A 223 -28.05 5.18 10.33
N ILE A 224 -27.42 6.25 10.86
CA ILE A 224 -27.89 6.97 12.05
C ILE A 224 -28.93 8.00 11.67
N SER A 225 -28.62 8.84 10.67
CA SER A 225 -29.55 9.86 10.17
C SER A 225 -29.26 10.23 8.73
N LYS A 226 -30.30 10.65 8.00
CA LYS A 226 -30.19 11.23 6.67
C LYS A 226 -30.75 12.66 6.70
N ASN A 227 -29.96 13.63 6.24
CA ASN A 227 -30.35 15.03 6.19
C ASN A 227 -30.29 15.54 4.75
N ILE A 228 -31.41 16.02 4.22
CA ILE A 228 -31.48 16.58 2.86
C ILE A 228 -30.66 17.87 2.81
N ARG A 229 -29.78 17.99 1.82
CA ARG A 229 -28.97 19.19 1.58
C ARG A 229 -28.88 19.45 0.09
N TRP A 230 -29.60 20.44 -0.41
CA TRP A 230 -29.65 20.71 -1.84
C TRP A 230 -28.24 21.09 -2.40
N PRO A 231 -27.78 20.49 -3.52
CA PRO A 231 -28.39 19.42 -4.33
C PRO A 231 -27.87 18.01 -3.95
N GLY A 232 -28.51 17.34 -2.98
CA GLY A 232 -28.03 16.08 -2.41
C GLY A 232 -28.55 15.80 -0.99
N TYR A 233 -27.82 14.95 -0.26
CA TYR A 233 -28.05 14.71 1.17
C TYR A 233 -26.78 14.24 1.88
N ILE A 234 -26.75 14.46 3.18
CA ILE A 234 -25.71 13.99 4.09
C ILE A 234 -26.25 12.78 4.84
N VAL A 235 -25.44 11.73 4.92
CA VAL A 235 -25.70 10.53 5.71
C VAL A 235 -24.71 10.50 6.85
N LYS A 236 -25.24 10.49 8.07
CA LYS A 236 -24.48 10.22 9.29
C LYS A 236 -24.53 8.72 9.55
N THR A 237 -23.36 8.10 9.67
CA THR A 237 -23.20 6.65 9.73
C THR A 237 -21.94 6.29 10.53
N PHE A 238 -21.55 5.02 10.52
CA PHE A 238 -20.38 4.51 11.22
C PHE A 238 -19.22 4.23 10.24
N ASN A 239 -17.99 4.48 10.68
CA ASN A 239 -16.77 4.01 10.04
C ASN A 239 -16.08 2.96 10.91
N LEU A 240 -15.41 2.02 10.26
CA LEU A 240 -14.54 1.04 10.90
C LEU A 240 -13.09 1.50 10.76
N ARG A 241 -12.44 1.75 11.90
CA ARG A 241 -11.06 2.23 12.02
C ARG A 241 -10.05 1.13 11.74
N SER A 242 -9.47 1.14 10.53
CA SER A 242 -8.55 0.12 10.03
C SER A 242 -7.21 0.09 10.80
N ASP A 243 -6.74 1.25 11.24
CA ASP A 243 -5.54 1.45 12.06
C ASP A 243 -5.67 0.70 13.40
N ASN A 244 -6.81 0.84 14.07
CA ASN A 244 -7.03 0.22 15.37
C ASN A 244 -7.20 -1.29 15.30
N LEU A 245 -7.76 -1.83 14.22
CA LEU A 245 -7.71 -3.28 13.99
C LEU A 245 -6.27 -3.79 13.97
N SER A 246 -5.40 -3.00 13.35
CA SER A 246 -4.02 -3.38 13.10
C SER A 246 -3.10 -3.26 14.33
N THR A 247 -3.49 -2.48 15.32
CA THR A 247 -2.73 -2.30 16.57
C THR A 247 -3.23 -3.16 17.73
N ILE A 248 -4.48 -3.65 17.67
CA ILE A 248 -5.12 -4.37 18.79
C ILE A 248 -5.05 -5.89 18.61
N TYR A 249 -5.15 -6.39 17.39
CA TYR A 249 -5.36 -7.81 17.10
C TYR A 249 -4.11 -8.45 16.46
N ASN A 250 -3.13 -8.74 17.33
CA ASN A 250 -1.80 -9.16 16.90
C ASN A 250 -1.79 -10.50 16.15
N ASN A 251 -2.65 -11.48 16.46
CA ASN A 251 -2.58 -12.77 15.77
C ASN A 251 -2.96 -12.64 14.30
N LEU A 252 -3.98 -11.81 14.02
CA LEU A 252 -4.41 -11.46 12.67
C LEU A 252 -3.28 -10.75 11.90
N ILE A 253 -2.71 -9.70 12.50
CA ILE A 253 -1.73 -8.83 11.83
C ILE A 253 -0.38 -9.50 11.65
N ASN A 254 0.07 -10.26 12.65
CA ASN A 254 1.34 -10.98 12.57
C ASN A 254 1.29 -12.11 11.55
N SER A 255 0.11 -12.63 11.24
CA SER A 255 -0.10 -13.66 10.24
C SER A 255 -0.24 -13.09 8.82
N CYS A 256 -0.69 -11.83 8.68
CA CYS A 256 -0.84 -11.17 7.39
C CYS A 256 0.46 -10.51 6.91
N ILE A 257 0.51 -10.22 5.61
CA ILE A 257 1.59 -9.48 4.96
C ILE A 257 1.20 -8.01 4.83
N SER A 258 -0.03 -7.75 4.39
CA SER A 258 -0.55 -6.39 4.20
C SER A 258 -2.02 -6.27 4.61
N VAL A 259 -2.40 -5.06 5.00
CA VAL A 259 -3.76 -4.60 5.26
C VAL A 259 -4.05 -3.39 4.38
N ASN A 260 -5.05 -3.50 3.51
CA ASN A 260 -5.50 -2.40 2.65
C ASN A 260 -6.95 -2.06 2.96
N GLU A 261 -7.36 -0.83 2.66
CA GLU A 261 -8.77 -0.42 2.74
C GLU A 261 -9.31 0.04 1.39
N ILE A 262 -10.56 -0.33 1.13
CA ILE A 262 -11.35 0.15 0.01
C ILE A 262 -12.49 0.95 0.60
N ASN A 263 -12.39 2.27 0.43
CA ASN A 263 -13.40 3.19 0.94
C ASN A 263 -14.68 3.13 0.10
N PRO A 264 -15.84 3.46 0.69
CA PRO A 264 -17.08 3.51 -0.05
C PRO A 264 -16.97 4.48 -1.23
N SER A 265 -17.36 4.03 -2.41
CA SER A 265 -17.48 4.87 -3.60
C SER A 265 -18.72 4.46 -4.38
N ALA A 266 -19.39 5.44 -4.98
CA ALA A 266 -20.60 5.19 -5.75
C ALA A 266 -20.86 6.30 -6.76
N TYR A 267 -21.37 5.89 -7.92
CA TYR A 267 -21.94 6.74 -8.94
C TYR A 267 -23.30 6.16 -9.32
N THR A 268 -24.39 6.75 -8.84
CA THR A 268 -25.73 6.12 -8.89
C THR A 268 -26.86 7.11 -9.14
N GLN A 269 -27.90 6.69 -9.86
CA GLN A 269 -29.14 7.45 -10.03
C GLN A 269 -30.09 7.33 -8.83
N ASN A 270 -29.97 6.22 -8.08
CA ASN A 270 -30.84 5.89 -6.94
C ASN A 270 -30.01 5.82 -5.67
N PRO A 271 -29.55 6.97 -5.15
CA PRO A 271 -28.63 6.99 -4.02
C PRO A 271 -29.29 6.44 -2.73
N ASP A 272 -30.62 6.51 -2.60
CA ASP A 272 -31.33 5.96 -1.44
C ASP A 272 -31.29 4.43 -1.33
N ASN A 273 -31.17 3.74 -2.47
CA ASN A 273 -31.06 2.29 -2.54
C ASN A 273 -29.60 1.81 -2.46
N HIS A 274 -28.64 2.74 -2.47
CA HIS A 274 -27.23 2.37 -2.41
C HIS A 274 -26.82 2.01 -0.98
N GLN A 275 -26.19 0.84 -0.85
CA GLN A 275 -25.63 0.38 0.41
C GLN A 275 -24.18 0.86 0.55
N ILE A 276 -23.94 1.76 1.50
CA ILE A 276 -22.58 2.19 1.86
C ILE A 276 -21.85 0.99 2.46
N SER A 277 -20.66 0.68 1.96
CA SER A 277 -19.81 -0.36 2.56
C SER A 277 -18.34 -0.04 2.40
N LYS A 278 -17.56 -0.30 3.46
CA LYS A 278 -16.10 -0.25 3.48
C LYS A 278 -15.57 -1.68 3.47
N ILE A 279 -14.48 -1.95 2.76
CA ILE A 279 -13.82 -3.27 2.77
C ILE A 279 -12.42 -3.10 3.34
N ILE A 280 -12.07 -3.95 4.31
CA ILE A 280 -10.71 -4.09 4.81
C ILE A 280 -10.16 -5.42 4.32
N GLU A 281 -9.04 -5.37 3.62
CA GLU A 281 -8.43 -6.52 2.96
C GLU A 281 -7.15 -6.92 3.67
N PHE A 282 -7.10 -8.14 4.19
CA PHE A 282 -5.92 -8.74 4.80
C PHE A 282 -5.35 -9.77 3.82
N THR A 283 -4.11 -9.58 3.38
CA THR A 283 -3.44 -10.51 2.46
C THR A 283 -2.47 -11.40 3.23
N PHE A 284 -2.56 -12.71 3.02
CA PHE A 284 -1.77 -13.76 3.65
C PHE A 284 -1.05 -14.59 2.59
N GLY A 285 0.11 -15.14 2.92
CA GLY A 285 0.58 -16.34 2.23
C GLY A 285 -0.24 -17.56 2.67
N ILE A 286 -0.52 -18.47 1.74
CA ILE A 286 -1.35 -19.66 2.00
C ILE A 286 -0.86 -20.47 3.22
N LYS A 287 0.44 -20.70 3.32
CA LYS A 287 1.04 -21.41 4.46
C LYS A 287 0.83 -20.70 5.79
N SER A 288 0.74 -19.36 5.78
CA SER A 288 0.54 -18.56 7.00
C SER A 288 -0.89 -18.71 7.51
N ILE A 289 -1.89 -18.65 6.63
CA ILE A 289 -3.30 -18.80 7.00
C ILE A 289 -3.61 -20.24 7.42
N GLU A 290 -3.14 -21.24 6.68
CA GLU A 290 -3.30 -22.66 7.03
C GLU A 290 -2.75 -23.00 8.43
N LYS A 291 -1.62 -22.39 8.80
CA LYS A 291 -1.00 -22.64 10.10
C LYS A 291 -1.70 -21.90 11.25
N ASN A 292 -2.23 -20.71 11.00
CA ASN A 292 -2.65 -19.79 12.06
C ASN A 292 -4.17 -19.53 12.10
N TYR A 293 -4.98 -20.18 11.25
CA TYR A 293 -6.41 -19.85 11.09
C TYR A 293 -7.21 -19.88 12.40
N LEU A 294 -6.89 -20.76 13.36
CA LEU A 294 -7.58 -20.79 14.66
C LEU A 294 -7.33 -19.52 15.48
N SER A 295 -6.09 -19.03 15.50
CA SER A 295 -5.76 -17.76 16.18
C SER A 295 -6.34 -16.55 15.45
N ILE A 296 -6.39 -16.61 14.12
CA ILE A 296 -7.03 -15.59 13.28
C ILE A 296 -8.54 -15.57 13.55
N LYS A 297 -9.19 -16.74 13.66
CA LYS A 297 -10.61 -16.89 13.99
C LYS A 297 -10.95 -16.19 15.30
N ILE A 298 -10.18 -16.46 16.36
CA ILE A 298 -10.40 -15.84 17.67
C ILE A 298 -10.30 -14.31 17.58
N ASP A 299 -9.29 -13.79 16.89
CA ASP A 299 -9.14 -12.34 16.69
C ASP A 299 -10.33 -11.76 15.91
N LEU A 300 -10.78 -12.42 14.84
CA LEU A 300 -11.94 -11.99 14.05
C LEU A 300 -13.25 -12.01 14.86
N GLU A 301 -13.52 -13.07 15.62
CA GLU A 301 -14.69 -13.16 16.50
C GLU A 301 -14.69 -12.02 17.53
N ASN A 302 -13.52 -11.72 18.12
CA ASN A 302 -13.37 -10.59 19.05
C ASN A 302 -13.56 -9.23 18.37
N ILE A 303 -13.10 -9.07 17.13
CA ILE A 303 -13.34 -7.86 16.31
C ILE A 303 -14.85 -7.68 16.10
N LEU A 304 -15.54 -8.72 15.63
CA LEU A 304 -16.98 -8.66 15.34
C LEU A 304 -17.80 -8.38 16.60
N LEU A 305 -17.50 -9.05 17.71
CA LEU A 305 -18.13 -8.79 18.99
C LEU A 305 -17.95 -7.33 19.41
N LYS A 306 -16.74 -6.79 19.27
CA LYS A 306 -16.44 -5.41 19.66
C LYS A 306 -17.15 -4.40 18.77
N ILE A 307 -17.21 -4.64 17.46
CA ILE A 307 -17.97 -3.82 16.52
C ILE A 307 -19.44 -3.74 16.93
N SER A 308 -20.08 -4.90 17.18
CA SER A 308 -21.48 -4.95 17.60
C SER A 308 -21.73 -4.20 18.91
N GLN A 309 -20.86 -4.41 19.91
CA GLN A 309 -20.94 -3.71 21.20
C GLN A 309 -20.82 -2.18 21.05
N GLU A 310 -19.86 -1.70 20.26
CA GLU A 310 -19.63 -0.27 20.08
C GLU A 310 -20.74 0.41 19.26
N ILE A 311 -21.29 -0.26 18.24
CA ILE A 311 -22.44 0.26 17.49
C ILE A 311 -23.65 0.42 18.40
N THR A 312 -23.97 -0.58 19.21
CA THR A 312 -25.09 -0.51 20.16
C THR A 312 -24.86 0.60 21.18
N LEU A 313 -23.66 0.67 21.78
CA LEU A 313 -23.33 1.71 22.76
C LEU A 313 -23.48 3.12 22.19
N ILE A 314 -23.00 3.38 20.96
CA ILE A 314 -23.07 4.72 20.35
C ILE A 314 -24.50 5.07 19.91
N LYS A 315 -25.32 4.09 19.55
CA LYS A 315 -26.74 4.33 19.25
C LYS A 315 -27.52 4.73 20.51
N ASP A 316 -27.18 4.14 21.65
CA ASP A 316 -27.84 4.41 22.93
C ASP A 316 -27.30 5.70 23.60
N ASP A 317 -26.01 6.01 23.41
CA ASP A 317 -25.33 7.20 23.90
C ASP A 317 -24.58 7.92 22.78
N ASN A 318 -25.18 9.01 22.30
CA ASN A 318 -24.62 9.85 21.22
C ASN A 318 -23.29 10.54 21.58
N LEU A 319 -22.84 10.48 22.84
CA LEU A 319 -21.54 10.98 23.28
C LEU A 319 -20.49 9.87 23.43
N ALA A 320 -20.90 8.60 23.40
CA ALA A 320 -19.99 7.48 23.47
C ALA A 320 -19.06 7.45 22.25
N ARG A 321 -17.83 6.98 22.47
CA ARG A 321 -16.84 6.77 21.42
C ARG A 321 -16.36 5.34 21.44
N GLY A 322 -16.38 4.70 20.27
CA GLY A 322 -15.80 3.38 20.07
C GLY A 322 -14.29 3.47 19.88
N LYS A 323 -13.63 2.33 20.11
CA LYS A 323 -12.23 2.11 19.76
C LYS A 323 -12.12 1.68 18.29
N LEU A 324 -13.00 0.81 17.82
CA LEU A 324 -13.03 0.35 16.43
C LEU A 324 -14.02 1.14 15.58
N ILE A 325 -15.09 1.62 16.19
CA ILE A 325 -16.18 2.31 15.53
C ILE A 325 -16.18 3.78 15.87
N GLU A 326 -16.28 4.61 14.83
CA GLU A 326 -16.46 6.04 14.95
C GLU A 326 -17.66 6.50 14.10
N VAL A 327 -18.23 7.64 14.47
CA VAL A 327 -19.33 8.25 13.74
C VAL A 327 -18.78 9.21 12.71
N VAL A 328 -19.18 9.03 11.45
CA VAL A 328 -18.73 9.84 10.32
C VAL A 328 -19.90 10.34 9.49
N ASP A 329 -19.65 11.41 8.75
CA ASP A 329 -20.56 11.90 7.73
C ASP A 329 -20.02 11.60 6.34
N CYS A 330 -20.89 11.13 5.45
CA CYS A 330 -20.66 11.10 4.01
C CYS A 330 -21.81 11.78 3.28
N SER A 331 -21.61 12.15 2.02
CA SER A 331 -22.64 12.87 1.26
C SER A 331 -22.82 12.32 -0.14
N TYR A 332 -24.07 12.25 -0.58
CA TYR A 332 -24.41 12.10 -1.99
C TYR A 332 -24.60 13.48 -2.59
N ARG A 333 -23.78 13.81 -3.60
CA ARG A 333 -23.86 15.08 -4.31
C ARG A 333 -24.35 14.84 -5.73
N LYS A 334 -25.41 15.55 -6.14
CA LYS A 334 -25.88 15.53 -7.52
C LYS A 334 -24.83 16.18 -8.43
N ILE A 335 -24.53 15.53 -9.54
CA ILE A 335 -23.49 15.97 -10.48
C ILE A 335 -24.15 16.87 -11.52
N ASN A 336 -24.08 18.19 -11.34
CA ASN A 336 -24.59 19.19 -12.30
C ASN A 336 -25.96 18.77 -12.92
N GLU A 337 -26.12 18.90 -14.24
CA GLU A 337 -27.32 18.55 -15.01
C GLU A 337 -27.54 17.02 -15.16
N SER A 338 -26.74 16.19 -14.50
CA SER A 338 -26.86 14.73 -14.52
C SER A 338 -27.88 14.22 -13.51
N ASP A 339 -28.56 13.13 -13.83
CA ASP A 339 -29.41 12.39 -12.87
C ASP A 339 -28.62 11.52 -11.90
N TYR A 340 -27.29 11.57 -11.96
CA TYR A 340 -26.40 10.79 -11.11
C TYR A 340 -25.92 11.56 -9.88
N TYR A 341 -25.70 10.80 -8.82
CA TYR A 341 -25.12 11.23 -7.56
C TYR A 341 -23.77 10.55 -7.36
N GLU A 342 -22.78 11.34 -6.94
CA GLU A 342 -21.48 10.89 -6.46
C GLU A 342 -21.54 10.73 -4.94
N LEU A 343 -21.08 9.59 -4.42
CA LEU A 343 -20.81 9.43 -2.99
C LEU A 343 -19.43 10.00 -2.65
N ARG A 344 -19.41 11.00 -1.78
CA ARG A 344 -18.20 11.53 -1.15
C ARG A 344 -18.05 10.97 0.25
N ALA A 345 -17.03 10.14 0.44
CA ALA A 345 -16.81 9.36 1.66
C ALA A 345 -15.37 9.47 2.18
N ASN A 346 -14.72 10.64 2.02
CA ASN A 346 -13.34 10.86 2.45
C ASN A 346 -13.12 10.59 3.95
N SER A 347 -14.17 10.78 4.76
CA SER A 347 -14.20 10.50 6.19
C SER A 347 -14.08 9.01 6.55
N PHE A 348 -14.18 8.10 5.57
CA PHE A 348 -13.93 6.67 5.79
C PHE A 348 -12.45 6.31 5.71
N SER A 349 -11.63 7.16 5.10
CA SER A 349 -10.19 6.93 4.95
C SER A 349 -9.49 6.99 6.30
N THR A 350 -8.58 6.06 6.53
CA THR A 350 -7.68 6.08 7.67
C THR A 350 -6.36 6.72 7.25
N GLU A 351 -5.97 7.80 7.92
CA GLU A 351 -4.67 8.43 7.67
C GLU A 351 -3.52 7.59 8.24
N LEU A 352 -2.39 7.56 7.52
CA LEU A 352 -1.17 6.91 7.99
C LEU A 352 -0.41 7.84 8.94
N ASP A 353 -0.02 7.32 10.10
CA ASP A 353 0.76 8.03 11.11
C ASP A 353 1.98 7.21 11.60
N GLU A 354 2.80 7.78 12.48
CA GLU A 354 4.03 7.12 12.98
C GLU A 354 3.73 5.85 13.79
N SER A 355 2.51 5.71 14.30
CA SER A 355 2.06 4.55 15.08
C SER A 355 1.46 3.44 14.19
N SER A 356 1.20 3.76 12.93
CA SER A 356 0.60 2.84 11.97
C SER A 356 1.53 1.65 11.74
N PRO A 357 1.02 0.41 11.84
CA PRO A 357 1.84 -0.76 11.61
C PRO A 357 2.30 -0.84 10.16
N VAL A 358 3.46 -1.46 9.94
CA VAL A 358 4.06 -1.58 8.59
C VAL A 358 3.20 -2.44 7.65
N GLU A 359 2.35 -3.29 8.20
CA GLU A 359 1.37 -4.08 7.45
C GLU A 359 0.26 -3.20 6.88
N PHE A 360 -0.06 -2.05 7.50
CA PHE A 360 -1.12 -1.17 7.04
C PHE A 360 -0.65 -0.28 5.90
N TRP A 361 -1.21 -0.50 4.71
CA TRP A 361 -0.83 0.17 3.46
C TRP A 361 -1.84 1.25 3.05
N GLY A 362 -2.95 1.36 3.77
CA GLY A 362 -4.03 2.31 3.50
C GLY A 362 -4.82 1.96 2.23
N SER A 363 -5.38 2.98 1.60
CA SER A 363 -5.97 2.87 0.26
C SER A 363 -4.89 3.07 -0.79
N LEU A 364 -4.67 2.06 -1.62
CA LEU A 364 -3.72 2.07 -2.74
C LEU A 364 -4.34 2.56 -4.06
N GLY A 365 -5.60 3.01 -4.04
CA GLY A 365 -6.30 3.50 -5.22
C GLY A 365 -6.49 2.43 -6.30
N TYR A 366 -6.79 2.87 -7.51
CA TYR A 366 -6.80 2.02 -8.69
C TYR A 366 -5.41 2.03 -9.33
N TYR A 367 -4.91 0.85 -9.69
CA TYR A 367 -3.70 0.71 -10.51
C TYR A 367 -4.03 -0.24 -11.66
N ASP A 368 -3.46 0.03 -12.84
CA ASP A 368 -3.69 -0.79 -14.02
C ASP A 368 -2.92 -2.13 -13.92
N LYS A 369 -2.82 -2.87 -15.01
CA LYS A 369 -2.04 -4.12 -15.12
C LYS A 369 -0.56 -3.94 -14.82
N ASP A 370 0.00 -2.73 -14.91
CA ASP A 370 1.43 -2.47 -14.76
C ASP A 370 1.69 -1.63 -13.49
N PHE A 371 1.71 -2.27 -12.32
CA PHE A 371 1.86 -1.59 -11.04
C PHE A 371 3.14 -0.75 -10.96
N ILE A 372 4.30 -1.27 -11.37
CA ILE A 372 5.57 -0.55 -11.24
C ILE A 372 5.57 0.75 -12.06
N SER A 373 5.08 0.70 -13.30
CA SER A 373 5.09 1.86 -14.20
C SER A 373 3.91 2.81 -13.99
N SER A 374 2.74 2.31 -13.58
CA SER A 374 1.48 3.09 -13.53
C SER A 374 0.98 3.42 -12.13
N ALA A 375 1.53 2.84 -11.05
CA ALA A 375 1.04 3.13 -9.71
C ALA A 375 1.14 4.62 -9.39
N GLU A 376 0.01 5.20 -9.00
CA GLU A 376 -0.09 6.55 -8.47
C GLU A 376 0.37 6.61 -7.02
N LYS A 377 0.28 5.50 -6.28
CA LYS A 377 0.65 5.43 -4.87
C LYS A 377 1.35 4.12 -4.52
N TYR A 378 2.38 4.23 -3.70
CA TYR A 378 3.10 3.10 -3.11
C TYR A 378 2.77 3.00 -1.62
N PRO A 379 2.79 1.80 -1.00
CA PRO A 379 2.65 1.64 0.44
C PRO A 379 3.64 2.51 1.21
N TRP A 380 3.20 2.98 2.38
CA TRP A 380 3.98 3.81 3.31
C TRP A 380 4.39 5.18 2.78
N MET A 381 3.95 5.56 1.57
CA MET A 381 4.16 6.89 1.03
C MET A 381 2.96 7.79 1.33
N PRO A 382 3.19 9.00 1.85
CA PRO A 382 2.12 9.92 2.20
C PRO A 382 1.52 10.62 0.98
N THR A 383 2.26 10.69 -0.13
CA THR A 383 1.87 11.44 -1.32
C THR A 383 1.80 10.54 -2.54
N GLU A 384 0.96 10.94 -3.48
CA GLU A 384 0.90 10.33 -4.81
C GLU A 384 2.16 10.69 -5.61
N VAL A 385 2.61 9.74 -6.44
CA VAL A 385 3.82 9.81 -7.26
C VAL A 385 3.55 10.55 -8.57
N SER A 386 2.35 10.38 -9.12
CA SER A 386 1.88 11.02 -10.34
C SER A 386 0.36 10.90 -10.39
N HIS A 387 -0.31 11.94 -10.91
CA HIS A 387 -1.68 11.82 -11.37
C HIS A 387 -1.66 11.63 -12.88
N ASP A 388 -2.29 10.57 -13.40
CA ASP A 388 -2.47 10.44 -14.84
C ASP A 388 -3.64 11.34 -15.31
N ASN A 389 -3.50 12.65 -15.07
CA ASN A 389 -4.32 13.64 -15.76
C ASN A 389 -3.73 13.82 -17.14
N SER A 390 -4.53 13.50 -18.16
CA SER A 390 -4.21 13.51 -19.59
C SER A 390 -3.62 14.86 -20.06
N SER A 391 -2.31 15.04 -19.86
CA SER A 391 -1.35 15.97 -20.48
C SER A 391 -0.31 16.40 -19.44
N LEU A 392 0.91 15.87 -19.57
CA LEU A 392 2.08 16.62 -19.12
C LEU A 392 2.14 17.88 -20.02
N PRO A 393 2.11 19.10 -19.45
CA PRO A 393 2.31 20.29 -20.26
C PRO A 393 3.78 20.28 -20.70
N PHE A 394 4.00 19.98 -21.98
CA PHE A 394 5.27 20.21 -22.66
C PHE A 394 5.12 21.41 -23.58
#